data_AF-A0A939AME1-F1
#
_entry.id   AF-A0A939AME1-F1
#
_cell.length_a   1.000
_cell.length_b   1.000
_cell.length_c   1.000
_cell.angle_alpha   90.00
_cell.angle_beta   90.00
_cell.angle_gamma   90.00
#
_symmetry.space_group_name_H-M   'P 1'
#
loop_
_entity.id
_entity.type
_entity.pdbx_description
1 polymer ?
#
loop_
_entity_poly.entity_id
_entity_poly.type
_entity_poly.pdbx_seq_one_letter_code
_entity_poly.pdbx_strand_id
1 'polypeptide(L)'
;MQQFAPNAPPQLRAQILAAADPSGAAEQASPLNVRRVSPPNVRVREELPDTYQQNIPGYTVMGVFFIITVMAGSVIRERRRGTMRRLRAAPIGRGSIVAGKLVPYFLVTLLQVAIMFAVARLAFGMDLVNVPALALVAVALALAATGLGMLVAAVARTETQAGGLGALLVLTLSALGGAFVPSFVMPEAKRALGKFTPHAWAIQGFQDVLVRGLGPLDALLEAGILAAFGLEFLAFGVWQFRYD
;
A
#
# COMPACT_ATOMS: atom_id res chain seq x y z
N MET A 1 -26.66 20.69 -42.34
CA MET A 1 -25.21 20.97 -42.17
C MET A 1 -24.59 21.62 -43.42
N GLN A 2 -25.24 22.60 -44.06
CA GLN A 2 -24.75 23.22 -45.32
C GLN A 2 -24.22 24.65 -45.14
N GLN A 3 -23.88 25.07 -43.92
CA GLN A 3 -23.63 26.49 -43.64
C GLN A 3 -22.22 26.83 -43.13
N PHE A 4 -21.27 25.90 -43.17
CA PHE A 4 -19.88 26.19 -42.82
C PHE A 4 -18.99 26.14 -44.06
N ALA A 5 -18.34 27.27 -44.36
CA ALA A 5 -17.33 27.54 -45.40
C ALA A 5 -17.85 27.95 -46.82
N PRO A 6 -18.18 29.24 -47.02
CA PRO A 6 -18.41 29.79 -48.35
C PRO A 6 -17.13 29.96 -49.20
N ASN A 7 -15.92 29.88 -48.62
CA ASN A 7 -14.64 30.14 -49.31
C ASN A 7 -13.66 28.95 -49.31
N ALA A 8 -14.13 27.71 -49.17
CA ALA A 8 -13.25 26.53 -49.27
C ALA A 8 -12.85 26.25 -50.73
N PRO A 9 -11.56 25.99 -51.04
CA PRO A 9 -11.12 25.60 -52.38
C PRO A 9 -11.91 24.37 -52.89
N PRO A 10 -12.22 24.28 -54.20
CA PRO A 10 -13.09 23.23 -54.75
C PRO A 10 -12.61 21.80 -54.47
N GLN A 11 -11.29 21.61 -54.32
CA GLN A 11 -10.68 20.33 -53.94
C GLN A 11 -11.02 19.89 -52.50
N LEU A 12 -11.15 20.84 -51.57
CA LEU A 12 -11.48 20.56 -50.17
C LEU A 12 -12.96 20.19 -50.02
N ARG A 13 -13.85 20.79 -50.83
CA ARG A 13 -15.28 20.41 -50.89
C ARG A 13 -15.48 19.00 -51.42
N ALA A 14 -14.74 18.61 -52.47
CA ALA A 14 -14.80 17.26 -53.01
C ALA A 14 -14.37 16.20 -51.98
N GLN A 15 -13.33 16.49 -51.19
CA GLN A 15 -12.85 15.59 -50.12
C GLN A 15 -13.83 15.48 -48.94
N ILE A 16 -14.47 16.58 -48.53
CA ILE A 16 -15.46 16.57 -47.44
C ILE A 16 -16.74 15.81 -47.86
N LEU A 17 -17.18 15.96 -49.11
CA LEU A 17 -18.34 15.24 -49.63
C LEU A 17 -18.04 13.76 -49.87
N ALA A 18 -16.84 13.41 -50.34
CA ALA A 18 -16.40 12.01 -50.46
C ALA A 18 -16.26 11.32 -49.10
N ALA A 19 -15.87 12.06 -48.05
CA ALA A 19 -15.81 11.54 -46.67
C ALA A 19 -17.19 11.45 -45.98
N ALA A 20 -18.24 12.05 -46.58
CA ALA A 20 -19.60 12.08 -46.03
C ALA A 20 -20.54 11.03 -46.67
N ASP A 21 -20.06 10.21 -47.61
CA ASP A 21 -20.82 9.10 -48.19
C ASP A 21 -20.84 7.91 -47.20
N PRO A 22 -21.99 7.56 -46.59
CA PRO A 22 -22.07 6.51 -45.58
C PRO A 22 -22.02 5.09 -46.17
N SER A 23 -21.95 4.95 -47.49
CA SER A 23 -22.23 3.70 -48.21
C SER A 23 -21.02 2.80 -48.46
N GLY A 24 -19.79 3.32 -48.29
CA GLY A 24 -18.55 2.61 -48.66
C GLY A 24 -17.60 2.26 -47.51
N ALA A 25 -17.91 2.65 -46.27
CA ALA A 25 -16.99 2.57 -45.13
C ALA A 25 -17.37 1.51 -44.07
N ALA A 26 -18.27 0.58 -44.39
CA ALA A 26 -18.72 -0.44 -43.44
C ALA A 26 -17.84 -1.72 -43.40
N GLU A 27 -16.88 -1.89 -44.31
CA GLU A 27 -16.18 -3.18 -44.46
C GLU A 27 -14.67 -3.17 -44.15
N GLN A 28 -14.08 -2.02 -43.79
CA GLN A 28 -12.65 -1.91 -43.47
C GLN A 28 -12.34 -1.04 -42.24
N ALA A 29 -13.24 -1.03 -41.25
CA ALA A 29 -12.93 -0.47 -39.94
C ALA A 29 -12.04 -1.45 -39.14
N SER A 30 -10.76 -1.52 -39.51
CA SER A 30 -9.69 -1.97 -38.61
C SER A 30 -9.82 -1.19 -37.29
N PRO A 31 -9.64 -1.80 -36.10
CA PRO A 31 -9.78 -1.07 -34.85
C PRO A 31 -8.81 0.10 -34.88
N LEU A 32 -9.36 1.31 -34.78
CA LEU A 32 -8.63 2.58 -34.75
C LEU A 32 -7.40 2.43 -33.86
N ASN A 33 -6.22 2.40 -34.46
CA ASN A 33 -4.96 2.43 -33.74
C ASN A 33 -4.76 3.87 -33.26
N VAL A 34 -5.35 4.18 -32.10
CA VAL A 34 -5.28 5.51 -31.48
C VAL A 34 -3.85 5.72 -30.98
N ARG A 35 -2.98 6.17 -31.88
CA ARG A 35 -1.67 6.69 -31.52
C ARG A 35 -1.87 8.03 -30.81
N ARG A 36 -1.96 7.99 -29.47
CA ARG A 36 -1.98 9.19 -28.63
C ARG A 36 -0.65 9.91 -28.79
N VAL A 37 -0.63 10.97 -29.59
CA VAL A 37 0.50 11.90 -29.69
C VAL A 37 0.26 13.00 -28.66
N SER A 38 1.03 12.96 -27.56
CA SER A 38 1.00 14.02 -26.55
C SER A 38 1.69 15.30 -27.09
N PRO A 39 1.11 16.49 -26.90
CA PRO A 39 1.75 17.75 -27.29
C PRO A 39 3.08 17.99 -26.55
N PRO A 40 4.09 18.63 -27.18
CA PRO A 40 5.44 18.81 -26.61
C PRO A 40 5.52 19.57 -25.27
N ASN A 41 4.46 20.28 -24.88
CA ASN A 41 4.42 21.13 -23.67
C ASN A 41 3.40 20.67 -22.62
N VAL A 42 2.86 19.45 -22.73
CA VAL A 42 2.01 18.86 -21.69
C VAL A 42 2.92 18.00 -20.82
N ARG A 43 3.23 18.46 -19.60
CA ARG A 43 3.81 17.58 -18.57
C ARG A 43 2.90 16.36 -18.49
N VAL A 44 3.46 15.18 -18.78
CA VAL A 44 2.76 13.90 -18.71
C VAL A 44 1.95 13.90 -17.43
N ARG A 45 0.62 13.92 -17.57
CA ARG A 45 -0.31 13.86 -16.45
C ARG A 45 0.16 12.70 -15.58
N GLU A 46 0.51 12.96 -14.31
CA GLU A 46 0.73 11.89 -13.33
C GLU A 46 -0.37 10.86 -13.56
N GLU A 47 0.01 9.66 -13.99
CA GLU A 47 -0.98 8.61 -14.24
C GLU A 47 -1.70 8.38 -12.92
N LEU A 48 -2.96 8.80 -12.85
CA LEU A 48 -3.77 8.61 -11.66
C LEU A 48 -3.89 7.09 -11.45
N PRO A 49 -3.69 6.59 -10.23
CA PRO A 49 -3.76 5.16 -9.96
C PRO A 49 -5.11 4.60 -10.42
N ASP A 50 -5.08 3.48 -11.13
CA ASP A 50 -6.31 2.74 -11.43
C ASP A 50 -6.95 2.22 -10.12
N THR A 51 -8.23 1.88 -10.16
CA THR A 51 -9.03 1.41 -9.02
C THR A 51 -8.31 0.31 -8.25
N TYR A 52 -7.68 -0.64 -8.94
CA TYR A 52 -6.94 -1.72 -8.30
C TYR A 52 -5.61 -1.24 -7.71
N GLN A 53 -4.88 -0.37 -8.41
CA GLN A 53 -3.59 0.18 -7.96
C GLN A 53 -3.75 1.11 -6.74
N GLN A 54 -4.94 1.66 -6.54
CA GLN A 54 -5.30 2.38 -5.31
C GLN A 54 -5.73 1.43 -4.19
N ASN A 55 -6.72 0.56 -4.45
CA ASN A 55 -7.39 -0.19 -3.39
C ASN A 55 -6.56 -1.35 -2.87
N ILE A 56 -5.84 -2.07 -3.73
CA ILE A 56 -5.07 -3.25 -3.32
C ILE A 56 -3.98 -2.87 -2.32
N PRO A 57 -3.12 -1.87 -2.56
CA PRO A 57 -2.17 -1.40 -1.54
C PRO A 57 -2.85 -0.92 -0.26
N GLY A 58 -3.93 -0.14 -0.38
CA GLY A 58 -4.67 0.39 0.78
C GLY A 58 -5.19 -0.71 1.70
N TYR A 59 -5.90 -1.68 1.15
CA TYR A 59 -6.44 -2.81 1.92
C TYR A 59 -5.36 -3.80 2.36
N THR A 60 -4.28 -3.96 1.60
CA THR A 60 -3.12 -4.78 2.00
C THR A 60 -2.47 -4.21 3.26
N VAL A 61 -2.19 -2.90 3.28
CA VAL A 61 -1.61 -2.22 4.44
C VAL A 61 -2.54 -2.35 5.65
N MET A 62 -3.82 -2.01 5.50
CA MET A 62 -4.81 -2.16 6.57
C MET A 62 -4.83 -3.61 7.10
N GLY A 63 -4.91 -4.59 6.21
CA GLY A 63 -4.96 -6.00 6.54
C GLY A 63 -3.71 -6.47 7.29
N VAL A 64 -2.52 -6.03 6.89
CA VAL A 64 -1.26 -6.38 7.54
C VAL A 64 -1.20 -5.83 8.96
N PHE A 65 -1.67 -4.61 9.20
CA PHE A 65 -1.67 -4.02 10.54
C PHE A 65 -2.65 -4.72 11.51
N PHE A 66 -3.62 -5.50 11.04
CA PHE A 66 -4.45 -6.34 11.94
C PHE A 66 -3.63 -7.42 12.68
N ILE A 67 -2.38 -7.68 12.27
CA ILE A 67 -1.45 -8.52 13.01
C ILE A 67 -1.25 -8.05 14.46
N ILE A 68 -1.43 -6.75 14.74
CA ILE A 68 -1.37 -6.15 16.08
C ILE A 68 -2.26 -6.92 17.05
N THR A 69 -3.52 -7.16 16.68
CA THR A 69 -4.51 -7.81 17.52
C THR A 69 -4.12 -9.25 17.83
N VAL A 70 -3.67 -9.99 16.81
CA VAL A 70 -3.28 -11.40 16.93
C VAL A 70 -2.02 -11.54 17.79
N MET A 71 -1.02 -10.71 17.52
CA MET A 71 0.26 -10.72 18.22
C MET A 71 0.11 -10.29 19.68
N ALA A 72 -0.55 -9.17 19.94
CA ALA A 72 -0.75 -8.66 21.30
C ALA A 72 -1.60 -9.62 22.15
N GLY A 73 -2.70 -10.16 21.58
CA GLY A 73 -3.49 -11.19 22.26
C GLY A 73 -2.67 -12.44 22.59
N SER A 74 -1.81 -12.88 21.68
CA SER A 74 -0.88 -13.99 21.93
C SER A 74 0.08 -13.72 23.10
N VAL A 75 0.67 -12.53 23.18
CA VAL A 75 1.55 -12.14 24.30
C VAL A 75 0.81 -12.17 25.63
N ILE A 76 -0.41 -11.65 25.65
CA ILE A 76 -1.22 -11.61 26.86
C ILE A 76 -1.60 -13.00 27.32
N ARG A 77 -1.96 -13.91 26.39
CA ARG A 77 -2.23 -15.32 26.72
C ARG A 77 -1.02 -16.01 27.34
N GLU A 78 0.17 -15.77 26.82
CA GLU A 78 1.40 -16.35 27.36
C GLU A 78 1.74 -15.85 28.76
N ARG A 79 1.54 -14.55 29.02
CA ARG A 79 1.68 -13.99 30.37
C ARG A 79 0.68 -14.65 31.33
N ARG A 80 -0.59 -14.76 30.94
CA ARG A 80 -1.65 -15.38 31.76
C ARG A 80 -1.41 -16.86 32.05
N ARG A 81 -0.91 -17.61 31.07
CA ARG A 81 -0.59 -19.04 31.19
C ARG A 81 0.74 -19.32 31.91
N GLY A 82 1.46 -18.27 32.31
CA GLY A 82 2.78 -18.38 32.93
C GLY A 82 3.86 -18.94 32.00
N THR A 83 3.61 -19.08 30.70
CA THR A 83 4.60 -19.60 29.75
C THR A 83 5.76 -18.62 29.59
N MET A 84 5.48 -17.32 29.64
CA MET A 84 6.48 -16.26 29.61
C MET A 84 7.45 -16.36 30.80
N ARG A 85 6.96 -16.71 32.00
CA ARG A 85 7.80 -16.92 33.19
C ARG A 85 8.75 -18.11 33.03
N ARG A 86 8.28 -19.21 32.44
CA ARG A 86 9.12 -20.39 32.15
C ARG A 86 10.21 -20.09 31.13
N LEU A 87 9.88 -19.37 30.05
CA LEU A 87 10.86 -18.96 29.04
C LEU A 87 11.98 -18.10 29.61
N ARG A 88 11.69 -17.27 30.62
CA ARG A 88 12.70 -16.46 31.33
C ARG A 88 13.57 -17.25 32.30
N ALA A 89 13.05 -18.34 32.85
CA ALA A 89 13.83 -19.21 33.74
C ALA A 89 14.78 -20.13 32.96
N ALA A 90 14.50 -20.36 31.67
CA ALA A 90 15.41 -21.05 30.77
C ALA A 90 16.66 -20.20 30.47
N PRO A 91 17.82 -20.81 30.17
CA PRO A 91 19.06 -20.10 29.84
C PRO A 91 19.01 -19.51 28.41
N ILE A 92 17.99 -18.69 28.13
CA ILE A 92 17.73 -18.07 26.83
C ILE A 92 17.83 -16.56 26.98
N GLY A 93 18.55 -15.91 26.07
CA GLY A 93 18.67 -14.45 26.06
C GLY A 93 17.32 -13.76 25.83
N ARG A 94 17.12 -12.58 26.44
CA ARG A 94 15.88 -11.79 26.29
C ARG A 94 15.59 -11.42 24.82
N GLY A 95 16.64 -11.08 24.07
CA GLY A 95 16.54 -10.79 22.64
C GLY A 95 16.05 -11.98 21.83
N SER A 96 16.50 -13.20 22.15
CA SER A 96 16.06 -14.43 21.51
C SER A 96 14.59 -14.75 21.79
N ILE A 97 14.09 -14.48 23.00
CA ILE A 97 12.67 -14.64 23.34
C ILE A 97 11.81 -13.69 22.51
N VAL A 98 12.21 -12.42 22.44
CA VAL A 98 11.49 -11.39 21.68
C VAL A 98 11.54 -11.68 20.18
N ALA A 99 12.73 -11.99 19.63
CA ALA A 99 12.91 -12.33 18.22
C ALA A 99 12.15 -13.61 17.83
N GLY A 100 12.24 -14.66 18.64
CA GLY A 100 11.51 -15.91 18.42
C GLY A 100 10.00 -15.72 18.40
N LYS A 101 9.50 -14.65 19.02
CA LYS A 101 8.10 -14.26 18.95
C LYS A 101 7.77 -13.36 17.77
N LEU A 102 8.63 -12.40 17.44
CA LEU A 102 8.41 -11.44 16.35
C LEU A 102 8.53 -12.09 14.97
N VAL A 103 9.53 -12.93 14.77
CA VAL A 103 9.85 -13.52 13.46
C VAL A 103 8.65 -14.25 12.85
N PRO A 104 7.89 -15.10 13.57
CA PRO A 104 6.68 -15.72 13.02
C PRO A 104 5.65 -14.69 12.51
N TYR A 105 5.37 -13.63 13.28
CA TYR A 105 4.41 -12.60 12.85
C TYR A 105 4.94 -11.79 11.67
N PHE A 106 6.23 -11.49 11.66
CA PHE A 106 6.89 -10.81 10.55
C PHE A 106 6.77 -11.62 9.24
N LEU A 107 7.04 -12.93 9.30
CA LEU A 107 6.88 -13.82 8.15
C LEU A 107 5.43 -13.93 7.70
N VAL A 108 4.47 -13.99 8.63
CA VAL A 108 3.04 -13.98 8.30
C VAL A 108 2.64 -12.69 7.58
N THR A 109 3.15 -11.54 8.01
CA THR A 109 2.87 -10.27 7.32
C THR A 109 3.47 -10.22 5.92
N LEU A 110 4.69 -10.71 5.73
CA LEU A 110 5.30 -10.80 4.39
C LEU A 110 4.52 -11.75 3.48
N LEU A 111 4.12 -12.91 4.01
CA LEU A 111 3.31 -13.88 3.29
C LEU A 111 1.95 -13.27 2.90
N GLN A 112 1.32 -12.51 3.80
CA GLN A 112 0.06 -11.82 3.51
C GLN A 112 0.21 -10.79 2.38
N VAL A 113 1.28 -9.99 2.38
CA VAL A 113 1.57 -9.05 1.28
C VAL A 113 1.81 -9.81 -0.03
N ALA A 114 2.62 -10.88 0.00
CA ALA A 114 2.89 -11.70 -1.18
C ALA A 114 1.60 -12.32 -1.76
N ILE A 115 0.72 -12.85 -0.90
CA ILE A 115 -0.58 -13.39 -1.33
C ILE A 115 -1.45 -12.29 -1.95
N MET A 116 -1.55 -11.12 -1.31
CA MET A 116 -2.37 -10.01 -1.82
C MET A 116 -1.91 -9.56 -3.22
N PHE A 117 -0.60 -9.38 -3.41
CA PHE A 117 -0.07 -8.98 -4.72
C PHE A 117 -0.06 -10.12 -5.75
N ALA A 118 0.10 -11.38 -5.32
CA ALA A 118 -0.08 -12.52 -6.21
C ALA A 118 -1.52 -12.59 -6.74
N VAL A 119 -2.52 -12.40 -5.88
CA VAL A 119 -3.93 -12.31 -6.30
C VAL A 119 -4.15 -11.09 -7.20
N ALA A 120 -3.56 -9.94 -6.89
CA ALA A 120 -3.61 -8.76 -7.76
C ALA A 120 -3.13 -9.05 -9.19
N ARG A 121 -2.01 -9.77 -9.32
CA ARG A 121 -1.44 -10.14 -10.62
C ARG A 121 -2.24 -11.21 -11.36
N LEU A 122 -2.73 -12.21 -10.64
CA LEU A 122 -3.36 -13.40 -11.22
C LEU A 122 -4.85 -13.20 -11.52
N ALA A 123 -5.59 -12.54 -10.61
CA ALA A 123 -7.03 -12.36 -10.74
C ALA A 123 -7.40 -11.04 -11.45
N PHE A 124 -6.61 -9.98 -11.25
CA PHE A 124 -6.90 -8.64 -11.77
C PHE A 124 -5.94 -8.18 -12.87
N GLY A 125 -4.96 -9.01 -13.25
CA GLY A 125 -4.00 -8.69 -14.32
C GLY A 125 -3.10 -7.49 -14.01
N MET A 126 -2.93 -7.11 -12.74
CA MET A 126 -2.11 -5.97 -12.35
C MET A 126 -0.62 -6.22 -12.63
N ASP A 127 0.02 -5.36 -13.41
CA ASP A 127 1.45 -5.47 -13.69
C ASP A 127 2.31 -5.12 -12.46
N LEU A 128 3.13 -6.09 -12.04
CA LEU A 128 4.08 -5.93 -10.94
C LEU A 128 5.47 -5.70 -11.54
N VAL A 129 5.77 -4.45 -11.90
CA VAL A 129 6.97 -4.08 -12.67
C VAL A 129 8.26 -4.37 -11.91
N ASN A 130 8.36 -3.90 -10.65
CA ASN A 130 9.57 -4.02 -9.84
C ASN A 130 9.34 -4.83 -8.56
N VAL A 131 9.37 -6.17 -8.70
CA VAL A 131 9.24 -7.11 -7.56
C VAL A 131 10.25 -6.83 -6.43
N PRO A 132 11.54 -6.50 -6.69
CA PRO A 132 12.48 -6.19 -5.61
C PRO A 132 12.09 -4.93 -4.82
N ALA A 133 11.52 -3.91 -5.49
CA ALA A 133 11.06 -2.69 -4.82
C ALA A 133 9.80 -2.96 -3.98
N LEU A 134 8.87 -3.78 -4.48
CA LEU A 134 7.71 -4.24 -3.70
C LEU A 134 8.16 -5.02 -2.45
N ALA A 135 9.14 -5.90 -2.59
CA ALA A 135 9.68 -6.67 -1.47
C ALA A 135 10.34 -5.77 -0.41
N LEU A 136 11.08 -4.74 -0.85
CA LEU A 136 11.68 -3.75 0.05
C LEU A 136 10.63 -3.01 0.89
N VAL A 137 9.58 -2.49 0.25
CA VAL A 137 8.47 -1.82 0.95
C VAL A 137 7.73 -2.81 1.86
N ALA A 138 7.51 -4.05 1.42
CA ALA A 138 6.86 -5.09 2.20
C ALA A 138 7.64 -5.45 3.48
N VAL A 139 8.97 -5.55 3.40
CA VAL A 139 9.86 -5.79 4.54
C VAL A 139 9.79 -4.63 5.55
N ALA A 140 9.84 -3.40 5.07
CA ALA A 140 9.74 -2.23 5.93
C ALA A 140 8.34 -2.12 6.59
N LEU A 141 7.28 -2.41 5.83
CA LEU A 141 5.90 -2.49 6.33
C LEU A 141 5.75 -3.58 7.41
N ALA A 142 6.30 -4.77 7.17
CA ALA A 142 6.26 -5.87 8.13
C ALA A 142 6.95 -5.50 9.45
N LEU A 143 8.08 -4.78 9.38
CA LEU A 143 8.76 -4.25 10.56
C LEU A 143 7.91 -3.21 11.30
N ALA A 144 7.27 -2.29 10.58
CA ALA A 144 6.35 -1.30 11.16
C ALA A 144 5.15 -1.95 11.87
N ALA A 145 4.50 -2.92 11.20
CA ALA A 145 3.33 -3.60 11.73
C ALA A 145 3.64 -4.47 12.96
N THR A 146 4.75 -5.24 12.91
CA THR A 146 5.17 -6.06 14.05
C THR A 146 5.73 -5.24 15.20
N GLY A 147 6.45 -4.15 14.93
CA GLY A 147 6.88 -3.19 15.94
C GLY A 147 5.70 -2.58 16.68
N LEU A 148 4.68 -2.12 15.97
CA LEU A 148 3.46 -1.59 16.58
C LEU A 148 2.69 -2.68 17.35
N GLY A 149 2.64 -3.91 16.82
CA GLY A 149 2.09 -5.06 17.52
C GLY A 149 2.76 -5.34 18.85
N MET A 150 4.10 -5.23 18.90
CA MET A 150 4.88 -5.36 20.13
C MET A 150 4.57 -4.24 21.13
N LEU A 151 4.47 -3.00 20.65
CA LEU A 151 4.12 -1.85 21.49
C LEU A 151 2.74 -2.03 22.13
N VAL A 152 1.73 -2.43 21.36
CA VAL A 152 0.39 -2.71 21.91
C VAL A 152 0.41 -3.88 22.89
N ALA A 153 1.21 -4.93 22.62
CA ALA A 153 1.39 -6.06 23.53
C ALA A 153 2.05 -5.66 24.86
N ALA A 154 2.89 -4.62 24.86
CA ALA A 154 3.51 -4.09 26.07
C ALA A 154 2.51 -3.31 26.94
N VAL A 155 1.59 -2.56 26.32
CA VAL A 155 0.65 -1.67 27.02
C VAL A 155 -0.67 -2.36 27.43
N ALA A 156 -1.17 -3.28 26.60
CA ALA A 156 -2.45 -3.93 26.84
C ALA A 156 -2.38 -4.97 27.97
N ARG A 157 -3.41 -4.97 28.83
CA ARG A 157 -3.54 -5.85 30.01
C ARG A 157 -4.46 -7.05 29.77
N THR A 158 -5.38 -6.95 28.82
CA THR A 158 -6.34 -8.01 28.48
C THR A 158 -6.40 -8.24 26.97
N GLU A 159 -6.78 -9.45 26.56
CA GLU A 159 -6.94 -9.78 25.13
C GLU A 159 -8.01 -8.89 24.47
N THR A 160 -9.10 -8.60 25.19
CA THR A 160 -10.15 -7.67 24.74
C THR A 160 -9.61 -6.26 24.55
N GLN A 161 -8.77 -5.77 25.46
CA GLN A 161 -8.12 -4.46 25.32
C GLN A 161 -7.15 -4.44 24.13
N ALA A 162 -6.36 -5.51 23.94
CA ALA A 162 -5.48 -5.65 22.79
C ALA A 162 -6.25 -5.65 21.47
N GLY A 163 -7.38 -6.36 21.40
CA GLY A 163 -8.25 -6.38 20.23
C GLY A 163 -8.88 -5.03 19.94
N GLY A 164 -9.43 -4.36 20.96
CA GLY A 164 -10.02 -3.03 20.82
C GLY A 164 -9.01 -1.96 20.41
N LEU A 165 -7.86 -1.90 21.08
CA LEU A 165 -6.78 -0.97 20.74
C LEU A 165 -6.20 -1.27 19.35
N GLY A 166 -5.99 -2.54 19.02
CA GLY A 166 -5.50 -2.96 17.71
C GLY A 166 -6.45 -2.50 16.60
N ALA A 167 -7.74 -2.84 16.70
CA ALA A 167 -8.74 -2.43 15.71
C ALA A 167 -8.85 -0.90 15.59
N LEU A 168 -8.88 -0.17 16.71
CA LEU A 168 -8.92 1.29 16.71
C LEU A 168 -7.71 1.87 15.97
N LEU A 169 -6.50 1.43 16.31
CA LEU A 169 -5.27 1.90 15.68
C LEU A 169 -5.26 1.59 14.18
N VAL A 170 -5.61 0.36 13.77
CA VAL A 170 -5.65 0.00 12.35
C VAL A 170 -6.62 0.89 11.59
N LEU A 171 -7.84 1.06 12.07
CA LEU A 171 -8.87 1.83 11.38
C LEU A 171 -8.52 3.33 11.32
N THR A 172 -8.06 3.90 12.43
CA THR A 172 -7.66 5.31 12.48
C THR A 172 -6.45 5.58 11.60
N LEU A 173 -5.39 4.77 11.70
CA LEU A 173 -4.20 4.94 10.88
C LEU A 173 -4.47 4.67 9.40
N SER A 174 -5.36 3.73 9.06
CA SER A 174 -5.79 3.48 7.67
C SER A 174 -6.59 4.65 7.10
N ALA A 175 -7.48 5.25 7.90
CA ALA A 175 -8.24 6.42 7.50
C ALA A 175 -7.35 7.65 7.26
N LEU A 176 -6.36 7.89 8.14
CA LEU A 176 -5.41 9.00 8.00
C LEU A 176 -4.36 8.74 6.90
N GLY A 177 -3.94 7.48 6.75
CA GLY A 177 -2.90 7.07 5.81
C GLY A 177 -3.35 6.97 4.36
N GLY A 178 -4.65 7.11 4.10
CA GLY A 178 -5.20 7.11 2.75
C GLY A 178 -5.53 5.73 2.18
N ALA A 179 -5.79 4.74 3.06
CA ALA A 179 -6.24 3.41 2.64
C ALA A 179 -7.65 3.46 2.02
N PHE A 180 -8.54 4.28 2.59
CA PHE A 180 -9.93 4.42 2.13
C PHE A 180 -10.11 5.55 1.11
N VAL A 181 -9.34 6.64 1.28
CA VAL A 181 -9.43 7.84 0.46
C VAL A 181 -8.04 8.10 -0.11
N PRO A 182 -7.86 8.23 -1.43
CA PRO A 182 -6.54 8.50 -1.98
C PRO A 182 -5.93 9.80 -1.47
N SER A 183 -4.63 9.78 -1.19
CA SER A 183 -3.91 10.95 -0.68
C SER A 183 -3.98 12.15 -1.65
N PHE A 184 -4.06 11.91 -2.96
CA PHE A 184 -4.15 12.94 -3.99
C PHE A 184 -5.47 13.71 -4.00
N VAL A 185 -6.56 13.14 -3.47
CA VAL A 185 -7.85 13.85 -3.32
C VAL A 185 -8.04 14.48 -1.93
N MET A 186 -7.13 14.22 -0.99
CA MET A 186 -7.22 14.79 0.36
C MET A 186 -6.84 16.29 0.39
N PRO A 187 -7.51 17.11 1.22
CA PRO A 187 -7.05 18.46 1.56
C PRO A 187 -5.64 18.43 2.18
N GLU A 188 -4.88 19.50 1.99
CA GLU A 188 -3.47 19.58 2.42
C GLU A 188 -3.26 19.28 3.90
N ALA A 189 -4.14 19.79 4.78
CA ALA A 189 -4.08 19.53 6.21
C ALA A 189 -4.17 18.03 6.54
N LYS A 190 -5.07 17.29 5.89
CA LYS A 190 -5.22 15.84 6.10
C LYS A 190 -4.03 15.06 5.53
N ARG A 191 -3.54 15.47 4.35
CA ARG A 191 -2.34 14.88 3.74
C ARG A 191 -1.11 15.08 4.63
N ALA A 192 -0.96 16.25 5.24
CA ALA A 192 0.12 16.53 6.18
C ALA A 192 0.03 15.65 7.43
N LEU A 193 -1.16 15.48 8.00
CA LEU A 193 -1.38 14.56 9.13
C LEU A 193 -1.09 13.10 8.76
N GLY A 194 -1.42 12.69 7.54
CA GLY A 194 -1.14 11.34 7.02
C GLY A 194 0.35 10.99 7.08
N LYS A 195 1.25 11.95 6.85
CA LYS A 195 2.71 11.75 6.89
C LYS A 195 3.24 11.32 8.27
N PHE A 196 2.47 11.50 9.34
CA PHE A 196 2.81 11.00 10.68
C PHE A 196 2.39 9.54 10.91
N THR A 197 1.88 8.86 9.87
CA THR A 197 1.43 7.48 9.96
C THR A 197 2.28 6.57 9.09
N PRO A 198 2.61 5.35 9.55
CA PRO A 198 3.30 4.38 8.69
C PRO A 198 2.42 3.95 7.51
N HIS A 199 1.09 4.10 7.61
CA HIS A 199 0.16 3.71 6.55
C HIS A 199 0.34 4.59 5.30
N ALA A 200 0.49 5.91 5.47
CA ALA A 200 0.71 6.81 4.34
C ALA A 200 1.99 6.46 3.57
N TRP A 201 3.09 6.21 4.29
CA TRP A 201 4.37 5.87 3.67
C TRP A 201 4.35 4.51 2.98
N ALA A 202 3.65 3.51 3.55
CA ALA A 202 3.47 2.22 2.90
C ALA A 202 2.64 2.31 1.62
N ILE A 203 1.51 3.02 1.67
CA ILE A 203 0.64 3.19 0.50
C ILE A 203 1.37 3.98 -0.59
N GLN A 204 2.07 5.06 -0.22
CA GLN A 204 2.88 5.83 -1.15
C GLN A 204 3.97 4.95 -1.79
N GLY A 205 4.75 4.21 -0.99
CA GLY A 205 5.81 3.33 -1.52
C GLY A 205 5.28 2.25 -2.46
N PHE A 206 4.12 1.65 -2.18
CA PHE A 206 3.49 0.73 -3.12
C PHE A 206 3.01 1.44 -4.39
N GLN A 207 2.43 2.63 -4.30
CA GLN A 207 1.98 3.39 -5.46
C GLN A 207 3.16 3.85 -6.34
N ASP A 208 4.27 4.23 -5.73
CA ASP A 208 5.52 4.57 -6.42
C ASP A 208 6.04 3.40 -7.25
N VAL A 209 5.96 2.19 -6.71
CA VAL A 209 6.40 1.00 -7.43
C VAL A 209 5.39 0.53 -8.48
N LEU A 210 4.08 0.56 -8.18
CA LEU A 210 3.03 -0.01 -9.03
C LEU A 210 2.56 0.93 -10.14
N VAL A 211 2.50 2.23 -9.86
CA VAL A 211 1.96 3.24 -10.79
C VAL A 211 3.10 3.97 -11.50
N ARG A 212 4.12 4.38 -10.74
CA ARG A 212 5.25 5.14 -11.30
C ARG A 212 6.37 4.25 -11.84
N GLY A 213 6.28 2.93 -11.63
CA GLY A 213 7.28 1.98 -12.11
C GLY A 213 8.67 2.19 -11.49
N LEU A 214 8.73 2.79 -10.30
CA LEU A 214 9.98 3.19 -9.66
C LEU A 214 10.76 1.98 -9.15
N GLY A 215 12.10 2.11 -9.14
CA GLY A 215 13.01 1.05 -8.76
C GLY A 215 13.25 0.97 -7.25
N PRO A 216 14.06 0.00 -6.79
CA PRO A 216 14.36 -0.15 -5.36
C PRO A 216 15.05 1.07 -4.75
N LEU A 217 15.88 1.78 -5.52
CA LEU A 217 16.60 2.97 -5.04
C LEU A 217 15.66 4.14 -4.75
N ASP A 218 14.60 4.28 -5.55
CA ASP A 218 13.61 5.34 -5.36
C ASP A 218 12.73 5.04 -4.14
N ALA A 219 12.40 3.77 -3.91
CA ALA A 219 11.60 3.32 -2.76
C ALA A 219 12.37 3.32 -1.41
N LEU A 220 13.65 3.69 -1.40
CA LEU A 220 14.47 3.68 -0.18
C LEU A 220 13.98 4.71 0.85
N LEU A 221 13.43 5.84 0.41
CA LEU A 221 12.95 6.87 1.33
C LEU A 221 11.74 6.36 2.11
N GLU A 222 10.72 5.87 1.41
CA GLU A 222 9.49 5.32 1.98
C GLU A 222 9.81 4.12 2.86
N ALA A 223 10.65 3.20 2.37
CA ALA A 223 11.08 2.03 3.13
C ALA A 223 11.91 2.41 4.36
N GLY A 224 12.78 3.42 4.25
CA GLY A 224 13.60 3.93 5.35
C GLY A 224 12.75 4.55 6.46
N ILE A 225 11.74 5.35 6.10
CA ILE A 225 10.81 5.95 7.05
C ILE A 225 9.93 4.89 7.71
N LEU A 226 9.44 3.91 6.96
CA LEU A 226 8.72 2.76 7.51
C LEU A 226 9.59 1.95 8.48
N ALA A 227 10.84 1.71 8.12
CA ALA A 227 11.78 1.03 8.99
C ALA A 227 12.04 1.84 10.27
N ALA A 228 12.15 3.17 10.18
CA ALA A 228 12.27 4.04 11.34
C ALA A 228 11.06 3.91 12.28
N PHE A 229 9.83 3.99 11.76
CA PHE A 229 8.62 3.73 12.56
C PHE A 229 8.65 2.36 13.22
N GLY A 230 9.00 1.31 12.48
CA GLY A 230 9.07 -0.04 13.02
C GLY A 230 10.10 -0.21 14.12
N LEU A 231 11.29 0.37 13.95
CA LEU A 231 12.35 0.37 14.97
C LEU A 231 11.95 1.18 16.19
N GLU A 232 11.32 2.34 16.02
CA GLU A 232 10.79 3.14 17.12
C GLU A 232 9.75 2.36 17.91
N PHE A 233 8.72 1.83 17.26
CA PHE A 233 7.68 1.05 17.93
C PHE A 233 8.24 -0.20 18.62
N LEU A 234 9.19 -0.88 17.97
CA LEU A 234 9.84 -2.04 18.54
C LEU A 234 10.70 -1.66 19.76
N ALA A 235 11.50 -0.61 19.68
CA ALA A 235 12.34 -0.13 20.78
C ALA A 235 11.48 0.30 21.98
N PHE A 236 10.45 1.11 21.74
CA PHE A 236 9.50 1.50 22.79
C PHE A 236 8.73 0.30 23.34
N GLY A 237 8.31 -0.63 22.49
CA GLY A 237 7.59 -1.83 22.89
C GLY A 237 8.44 -2.75 23.74
N VAL A 238 9.71 -2.95 23.41
CA VAL A 238 10.66 -3.73 24.20
C VAL A 238 11.02 -3.02 25.51
N TRP A 239 11.22 -1.70 25.48
CA TRP A 239 11.50 -0.90 26.67
C TRP A 239 10.35 -0.94 27.69
N GLN A 240 9.11 -0.84 27.22
CA GLN A 240 7.89 -0.97 28.04
C GLN A 240 7.54 -2.42 28.38
N PHE A 241 8.22 -3.40 27.79
CA PHE A 241 7.82 -4.80 27.91
C PHE A 241 8.02 -5.30 29.34
N ARG A 242 6.92 -5.37 30.09
CA ARG A 242 6.90 -5.96 31.42
C ARG A 242 6.93 -7.47 31.31
N TYR A 243 7.90 -8.06 32.01
CA TYR A 243 8.15 -9.49 32.01
C TYR A 243 7.53 -10.21 33.23
N ASP A 244 6.57 -9.56 33.88
CA ASP A 244 5.97 -9.97 35.16
C ASP A 244 5.05 -11.21 35.03
#